data_AF-A0ABD6C727-F1
#
_entry.id   AF-A0ABD6C727-F1
#
_cell.length_a   1.000
_cell.length_b   1.000
_cell.length_c   1.000
_cell.angle_alpha   90.00
_cell.angle_beta   90.00
_cell.angle_gamma   90.00
#
_symmetry.space_group_name_H-M   'P 1'
#
loop_
_entity.id
_entity.type
_entity.pdbx_description
1 polymer ?
#
loop_
_entity_poly.entity_id
_entity_poly.type
_entity_poly.pdbx_seq_one_letter_code
_entity_poly.pdbx_strand_id
1 'polypeptide(L)' 'DFKGSFGMPPNQYQEIFRMMEQDKIDPGRIVTETVSLEEVPDVVESMGDYETVGIPVCNEF' A
#
# COMPACT_ATOMS: atom_id res chain seq x y z
N ASP A 1 14.91 -22.54 10.38
CA ASP A 1 15.38 -21.43 9.53
C ASP A 1 14.17 -20.59 9.16
N PHE A 2 14.09 -19.33 9.59
CA PHE A 2 12.92 -18.49 9.32
C PHE A 2 13.00 -17.99 7.86
N LYS A 3 12.02 -18.41 7.04
CA LYS A 3 11.90 -18.01 5.64
C LYS A 3 10.71 -17.05 5.52
N GLY A 4 10.90 -15.82 5.96
CA GLY A 4 9.88 -14.78 5.85
C GLY A 4 10.52 -13.43 5.52
N SER A 5 9.80 -12.60 4.77
CA SER A 5 10.17 -11.19 4.61
C SER A 5 9.77 -10.44 5.87
N PHE A 6 10.76 -9.92 6.61
CA PHE A 6 10.49 -8.90 7.62
C PHE A 6 10.42 -7.54 6.91
N GLY A 7 9.50 -6.67 7.34
CA GLY A 7 9.42 -5.33 6.80
C GLY A 7 10.75 -4.58 6.91
N MET A 8 10.91 -3.52 6.12
CA MET A 8 12.11 -2.70 6.19
C MET A 8 12.26 -2.09 7.60
N PRO A 9 13.44 -2.15 8.24
CA PRO A 9 13.66 -1.47 9.51
C PRO A 9 13.38 0.04 9.38
N PRO A 10 12.75 0.71 10.38
CA PRO A 10 12.39 2.13 10.27
C PRO A 10 13.58 3.05 9.96
N ASN A 11 14.78 2.72 10.44
CA ASN A 11 16.00 3.47 10.17
C ASN A 11 16.49 3.35 8.72
N GLN A 12 15.92 2.44 7.92
CA GLN A 12 16.25 2.24 6.50
C GLN A 12 15.19 2.86 5.57
N TYR A 13 14.12 3.46 6.11
CA TYR A 13 13.07 4.08 5.27
C TYR A 13 13.60 5.19 4.37
N GLN A 14 14.71 5.83 4.74
CA GLN A 14 15.38 6.80 3.86
C GLN A 14 15.80 6.20 2.51
N GLU A 15 16.12 4.91 2.44
CA GLU A 15 16.48 4.26 1.19
C GLU A 15 15.29 4.17 0.23
N ILE A 16 14.05 4.07 0.73
CA ILE A 16 12.83 4.12 -0.11
C ILE A 16 12.76 5.48 -0.80
N PHE A 17 12.96 6.59 -0.07
CA PHE A 17 12.95 7.92 -0.68
C PHE A 17 14.06 8.09 -1.71
N ARG A 18 15.27 7.59 -1.43
CA ARG A 18 16.38 7.61 -2.39
C ARG A 18 16.06 6.81 -3.66
N MET A 19 15.38 5.67 -3.54
CA MET A 19 14.94 4.88 -4.69
C MET A 19 13.85 5.60 -5.49
N MET A 20 12.94 6.34 -4.84
CA MET A 20 11.96 7.19 -5.50
C MET A 20 12.63 8.34 -6.26
N GLU A 21 13.60 9.03 -5.64
CA GLU A 21 14.38 10.11 -6.29
C GLU A 21 15.15 9.65 -7.54
N GLN A 22 15.50 8.35 -7.60
CA GLN A 22 16.19 7.73 -8.73
C GLN A 22 15.23 7.04 -9.73
N ASP A 23 13.93 7.30 -9.61
CA ASP A 23 12.86 6.69 -10.42
C ASP A 23 12.89 5.14 -10.43
N LYS A 24 13.42 4.52 -9.37
CA LYS A 24 13.51 3.06 -9.25
C LYS A 24 12.21 2.44 -8.77
N ILE A 25 11.46 3.18 -7.96
CA ILE A 25 10.17 2.77 -7.43
C ILE A 25 9.19 3.94 -7.52
N ASP A 26 7.94 3.61 -7.79
CA ASP A 26 6.82 4.55 -7.78
C ASP A 26 5.67 3.89 -7.00
N PRO A 27 5.63 4.08 -5.67
CA PRO A 27 4.60 3.49 -4.81
C PRO A 27 3.18 3.97 -5.16
N GLY A 28 3.03 5.07 -5.91
CA GLY A 28 1.72 5.52 -6.36
C GLY A 28 1.07 4.56 -7.36
N ARG A 29 1.86 3.80 -8.13
CA ARG A 29 1.35 2.89 -9.17
C ARG A 29 0.58 1.68 -8.65
N ILE A 30 0.74 1.34 -7.37
CA ILE A 30 0.00 0.25 -6.75
C ILE A 30 -1.31 0.71 -6.10
N VAL A 31 -1.56 2.02 -6.07
CA VAL A 31 -2.86 2.56 -5.68
C VAL A 31 -3.83 2.32 -6.83
N THR A 32 -4.84 1.49 -6.58
CA THR A 32 -5.82 1.11 -7.60
C THR A 32 -7.09 1.93 -7.54
N GLU A 33 -7.45 2.39 -6.35
CA GLU A 33 -8.58 3.27 -6.12
C GLU A 33 -8.36 4.15 -4.89
N THR A 34 -9.06 5.26 -4.85
CA THR A 34 -9.15 6.14 -3.70
C THR A 34 -10.59 6.18 -3.24
N VAL A 35 -10.81 6.08 -1.92
CA VAL A 35 -12.14 5.92 -1.33
C VAL A 35 -12.38 6.95 -0.24
N SER A 36 -13.64 7.30 0.00
CA SER A 36 -14.03 8.14 1.12
C SER A 36 -14.07 7.34 2.43
N LEU A 37 -14.07 8.03 3.57
CA LEU A 37 -14.18 7.40 4.88
C LEU A 37 -15.48 6.59 5.03
N GLU A 38 -16.58 7.04 4.42
CA GLU A 38 -17.86 6.34 4.41
C GLU A 38 -17.84 5.02 3.62
N GLU A 39 -17.00 4.92 2.59
CA GLU A 39 -16.89 3.75 1.71
C GLU A 39 -15.96 2.66 2.28
N VAL A 40 -15.10 3.00 3.26
CA VAL A 40 -14.14 2.07 3.89
C VAL A 40 -14.78 0.76 4.38
N PRO A 41 -15.96 0.74 5.06
CA PRO A 41 -16.56 -0.50 5.53
C PRO A 41 -16.86 -1.49 4.39
N ASP A 42 -17.43 -1.00 3.29
CA ASP A 42 -17.80 -1.82 2.13
C ASP A 42 -16.55 -2.39 1.44
N VAL A 43 -15.49 -1.57 1.33
CA VAL A 43 -14.19 -2.00 0.80
C VAL A 43 -13.58 -3.11 1.66
N VAL A 44 -13.60 -2.96 2.98
CA VAL A 44 -13.08 -3.99 3.91
C VAL A 44 -13.89 -5.28 3.82
N GLU A 45 -15.21 -5.19 3.66
CA GLU A 45 -16.07 -6.38 3.46
C GLU A 45 -15.69 -7.13 2.17
N SER A 46 -15.50 -6.40 1.07
CA SER A 46 -15.12 -6.98 -0.24
C SER A 46 -13.74 -7.69 -0.24
N MET A 47 -12.85 -7.37 0.70
CA MET A 47 -11.56 -8.08 0.83
C MET A 47 -11.74 -9.56 1.18
N GLY A 48 -12.90 -9.95 1.73
CA GLY A 48 -13.27 -11.34 1.96
C GLY A 48 -13.45 -12.15 0.68
N ASP A 49 -13.72 -11.50 -0.45
CA ASP A 49 -13.98 -12.13 -1.74
C ASP A 49 -12.69 -12.36 -2.56
N TYR A 50 -11.53 -11.90 -2.06
CA TYR A 50 -10.22 -12.03 -2.71
C TYR A 50 -10.12 -11.42 -4.11
N GLU A 51 -11.06 -10.56 -4.49
CA GLU A 51 -11.07 -9.88 -5.79
C GLU A 51 -10.25 -8.59 -5.82
N THR A 52 -9.79 -8.11 -4.65
CA THR A 52 -9.03 -6.86 -4.54
C THR A 52 -7.68 -6.96 -5.25
N VAL A 53 -7.51 -6.18 -6.32
CA VAL A 53 -6.23 -5.98 -6.99
C VAL A 53 -5.66 -4.64 -6.56
N GLY A 54 -4.43 -4.64 -6.06
CA GLY A 54 -3.72 -3.43 -5.63
C GLY A 54 -4.06 -2.97 -4.22
N ILE A 55 -3.89 -1.67 -3.96
CA ILE A 55 -4.08 -1.06 -2.63
C ILE A 55 -5.10 0.07 -2.73
N PRO A 56 -6.31 -0.08 -2.14
CA PRO A 56 -7.24 1.04 -1.96
C PRO A 56 -6.71 2.00 -0.90
N VAL A 57 -6.86 3.31 -1.13
CA VAL A 57 -6.37 4.37 -0.21
C VAL A 57 -7.51 5.31 0.18
N CYS A 58 -7.78 5.41 1.49
CA CYS A 58 -8.69 6.42 2.02
C CYS A 58 -7.99 7.79 2.01
N ASN A 59 -8.54 8.76 1.27
CA ASN A 59 -7.99 10.11 1.18
C ASN A 59 -9.02 11.24 1.32
N GLU A 60 -10.31 10.90 1.53
CA GLU A 60 -11.41 11.84 1.77
C GLU A 60 -12.08 11.55 3.13
N PHE A 61 -12.41 12.59 3.91
CA PHE A 61 -12.85 12.54 5.32
C PHE A 61 -14.18 13.25 5.55
#